data_AF-A0A454CU76-F1
#
_entry.id   AF-A0A454CU76-F1
#
_cell.length_a   1.000
_cell.length_b   1.000
_cell.length_c   1.000
_cell.angle_alpha   90.00
_cell.angle_beta   90.00
_cell.angle_gamma   90.00
#
_symmetry.space_group_name_H-M   'P 1'
#
loop_
_entity.id
_entity.type
_entity.pdbx_description
1 polymer ?
#
loop_
_entity_poly.entity_id
_entity_poly.type
_entity_poly.pdbx_seq_one_letter_code
_entity_poly.pdbx_strand_id
1 'polypeptide(L)'
;HFYQVLEIMESRGIEYQNIPASRYAKTLISHMKTHEPETLIDKLIIGAYIEARSCERFAKLAPHMDEDIAKFYVSLLRSEARHYQDYLILAEQIAGKDISERVAEFGRIEAELISTPDDDFKFHSGVPVLAA
;
A
#
# COMPACT_ATOMS: atom_id res chain seq x y z
N HIS A 1 -11.73 -6.09 -7.03
CA HIS A 1 -10.50 -5.47 -7.54
C HIS A 1 -9.62 -6.44 -8.30
N PHE A 2 -9.13 -7.54 -7.69
CA PHE A 2 -8.24 -8.50 -8.38
C PHE A 2 -8.75 -8.97 -9.76
N TYR A 3 -9.97 -9.52 -9.83
CA TYR A 3 -10.55 -9.97 -11.11
C TYR A 3 -10.73 -8.84 -12.14
N GLN A 4 -11.07 -7.62 -11.69
CA GLN A 4 -11.20 -6.47 -12.59
C GLN A 4 -9.86 -6.09 -13.22
N VAL A 5 -8.75 -6.23 -12.48
CA VAL A 5 -7.41 -6.03 -13.05
C VAL A 5 -7.09 -7.13 -14.08
N LEU A 6 -7.46 -8.39 -13.81
CA LEU A 6 -7.26 -9.48 -14.77
C LEU A 6 -8.04 -9.25 -16.08
N GLU A 7 -9.30 -8.83 -15.98
CA GLU A 7 -10.13 -8.49 -17.16
C GLU A 7 -9.51 -7.34 -17.97
N ILE A 8 -9.00 -6.31 -17.29
CA ILE A 8 -8.27 -5.21 -17.94
C ILE A 8 -7.01 -5.73 -18.65
N MET A 9 -6.21 -6.57 -17.98
CA MET A 9 -4.99 -7.15 -18.56
C MET A 9 -5.31 -7.97 -19.81
N GLU A 10 -6.31 -8.85 -19.76
CA GLU A 10 -6.77 -9.66 -20.89
C GLU A 10 -7.22 -8.78 -22.06
N SER A 11 -8.05 -7.76 -21.80
CA SER A 11 -8.55 -6.83 -22.83
C SER A 11 -7.44 -6.04 -23.53
N ARG A 12 -6.31 -5.84 -22.85
CA ARG A 12 -5.13 -5.12 -23.35
C ARG A 12 -4.02 -6.05 -23.87
N GLY A 13 -4.26 -7.37 -23.91
CA GLY A 13 -3.28 -8.36 -24.37
C GLY A 13 -2.04 -8.47 -23.46
N ILE A 14 -2.19 -8.11 -22.18
CA ILE A 14 -1.12 -8.22 -21.18
C ILE A 14 -1.19 -9.61 -20.55
N GLU A 15 -0.15 -10.42 -20.75
CA GLU A 15 -0.08 -11.75 -20.16
C GLU A 15 0.06 -11.68 -18.63
N TYR A 16 -0.68 -12.54 -17.92
CA TYR A 16 -0.52 -12.69 -16.49
C TYR A 16 0.80 -13.39 -16.18
N GLN A 17 1.65 -12.72 -15.42
CA GLN A 17 2.94 -13.25 -14.98
C GLN A 17 3.03 -13.25 -13.46
N ASN A 18 3.75 -14.24 -12.93
CA ASN A 18 4.09 -14.24 -11.51
C ASN A 18 5.24 -13.26 -11.28
N ILE A 19 4.91 -12.11 -10.67
CA ILE A 19 5.88 -11.07 -10.35
C ILE A 19 6.22 -11.18 -8.85
N PRO A 20 7.51 -11.21 -8.47
CA PRO A 20 7.92 -11.15 -7.07
C PRO A 20 7.37 -9.92 -6.35
N ALA A 21 7.11 -10.05 -5.05
CA ALA A 21 6.67 -8.94 -4.22
C ALA A 21 7.79 -7.90 -4.03
N SER A 22 7.41 -6.62 -4.03
CA SER A 22 8.32 -5.52 -3.71
C SER A 22 8.86 -5.60 -2.27
N ARG A 23 9.95 -4.89 -2.00
CA ARG A 23 10.50 -4.76 -0.63
C ARG A 23 9.55 -4.10 0.37
N TYR A 24 8.58 -3.31 -0.09
CA TYR A 24 7.75 -2.41 0.73
C TYR A 24 7.05 -3.12 1.90
N ALA A 25 6.11 -4.04 1.62
CA ALA A 25 5.33 -4.70 2.66
C ALA A 25 6.20 -5.61 3.54
N LYS A 26 7.20 -6.28 2.94
CA LYS A 26 8.14 -7.14 3.66
C LYS A 26 8.94 -6.36 4.70
N THR A 27 9.45 -5.18 4.33
CA THR A 27 10.19 -4.32 5.26
C THR A 27 9.29 -3.84 6.40
N LEU A 28 8.08 -3.34 6.12
CA LEU A 28 7.13 -2.95 7.17
C LEU A 28 6.85 -4.10 8.15
N ILE A 29 6.59 -5.31 7.65
CA ILE A 29 6.34 -6.49 8.47
C ILE A 29 7.55 -6.85 9.35
N SER A 30 8.77 -6.60 8.88
CA SER A 30 9.99 -6.90 9.66
C SER A 30 10.16 -6.03 10.92
N HIS A 31 9.49 -4.88 10.99
CA HIS A 31 9.49 -3.99 12.16
C HIS A 31 8.38 -4.31 13.18
N MET A 32 7.54 -5.32 12.90
CA MET A 32 6.48 -5.73 13.80
C MET A 32 7.03 -6.34 15.11
N LYS A 33 6.29 -6.13 16.19
CA LYS A 33 6.43 -6.89 17.42
C LYS A 33 6.01 -8.34 17.20
N THR A 34 6.52 -9.24 18.04
CA THR A 34 6.36 -10.69 17.91
C THR A 34 5.44 -11.33 18.96
N HIS A 35 4.88 -10.54 19.88
CA HIS A 35 3.98 -11.00 20.93
C HIS A 35 2.61 -10.35 20.80
N GLU A 36 1.57 -11.11 21.12
CA GLU A 36 0.19 -10.60 21.13
C GLU A 36 -0.09 -9.75 22.38
N PRO A 37 -0.99 -8.74 22.31
CA PRO A 37 -1.76 -8.31 21.12
C PRO A 37 -1.00 -7.35 20.19
N GLU A 38 0.25 -7.04 20.50
CA GLU A 38 1.03 -6.02 19.79
C GLU A 38 1.32 -6.41 18.33
N THR A 39 1.52 -7.70 18.03
CA THR A 39 1.59 -8.22 16.66
C THR A 39 0.36 -7.85 15.84
N LEU A 40 -0.84 -8.03 16.39
CA LEU A 40 -2.09 -7.69 15.72
C LEU A 40 -2.23 -6.17 15.51
N ILE A 41 -1.90 -5.37 16.53
CA ILE A 41 -1.91 -3.90 16.45
C ILE A 41 -1.00 -3.43 15.31
N ASP A 42 0.23 -3.96 15.24
CA ASP A 42 1.18 -3.59 14.19
C ASP A 42 0.69 -4.01 12.79
N LYS A 43 0.08 -5.20 12.64
CA LYS A 43 -0.51 -5.63 11.35
C LYS A 43 -1.57 -4.66 10.86
N LEU A 44 -2.40 -4.15 11.76
CA LEU A 44 -3.47 -3.21 11.41
C LEU A 44 -2.90 -1.85 11.02
N ILE A 45 -1.89 -1.34 11.75
CA ILE A 45 -1.20 -0.10 11.38
C ILE A 45 -0.51 -0.22 10.01
N ILE A 46 0.17 -1.34 9.75
CA ILE A 46 0.80 -1.62 8.45
C ILE A 46 -0.26 -1.69 7.34
N GLY A 47 -1.39 -2.36 7.59
CA GLY A 47 -2.54 -2.39 6.69
C GLY A 47 -3.04 -0.99 6.35
N ALA A 48 -3.20 -0.12 7.36
CA ALA A 48 -3.60 1.27 7.14
C ALA A 48 -2.61 2.03 6.23
N TYR A 49 -1.30 1.86 6.42
CA TYR A 49 -0.30 2.49 5.54
C TYR A 49 -0.33 1.95 4.11
N ILE A 50 -0.51 0.65 3.90
CA ILE A 50 -0.63 0.05 2.57
C ILE A 50 -1.84 0.62 1.82
N GLU A 51 -3.01 0.68 2.47
CA GLU A 51 -4.23 1.22 1.86
C GLU A 51 -4.09 2.73 1.59
N ALA A 52 -3.56 3.50 2.55
CA ALA A 52 -3.35 4.93 2.40
C ALA A 52 -2.40 5.27 1.25
N ARG A 53 -1.26 4.56 1.14
CA ARG A 53 -0.32 4.75 0.04
C ARG A 53 -0.91 4.34 -1.31
N SER A 54 -1.69 3.27 -1.33
CA SER A 54 -2.37 2.82 -2.55
C SER A 54 -3.36 3.88 -3.04
N CYS A 55 -4.16 4.44 -2.14
CA CYS A 55 -5.08 5.54 -2.42
C CYS A 55 -4.33 6.75 -3.01
N GLU A 56 -3.25 7.19 -2.37
CA GLU A 56 -2.47 8.33 -2.87
C GLU A 56 -1.89 8.06 -4.26
N ARG A 57 -1.32 6.87 -4.50
CA ARG A 57 -0.73 6.52 -5.80
C ARG A 57 -1.79 6.44 -6.89
N PHE A 58 -2.95 5.82 -6.64
CA PHE A 58 -4.05 5.83 -7.61
C PHE A 58 -4.49 7.25 -7.95
N ALA A 59 -4.60 8.15 -6.97
CA ALA A 59 -5.00 9.54 -7.18
C ALA A 59 -3.95 10.32 -7.99
N LYS A 60 -2.66 10.05 -7.76
CA LYS A 60 -1.55 10.67 -8.50
C LYS A 60 -1.40 10.12 -9.90
N LEU A 61 -1.67 8.83 -10.13
CA LEU A 61 -1.53 8.19 -11.43
C LEU A 61 -2.73 8.45 -12.35
N ALA A 62 -3.97 8.48 -11.82
CA ALA A 62 -5.18 8.57 -12.63
C ALA A 62 -5.18 9.71 -13.69
N PRO A 63 -4.68 10.94 -13.41
CA PRO A 63 -4.63 12.01 -14.42
C PRO A 63 -3.67 11.75 -15.60
N HIS A 64 -2.78 10.76 -15.49
CA HIS A 64 -1.78 10.42 -16.48
C HIS A 64 -2.10 9.14 -17.27
N MET A 65 -3.25 8.50 -16.99
CA MET A 65 -3.65 7.25 -17.61
C MET A 65 -4.71 7.48 -18.70
N ASP A 66 -4.89 6.48 -19.57
CA ASP A 66 -6.03 6.42 -20.49
C ASP A 66 -7.37 6.53 -19.73
N GLU A 67 -8.42 7.02 -20.40
CA GLU A 67 -9.70 7.35 -19.76
C GLU A 67 -10.33 6.18 -19.00
N ASP A 68 -10.27 4.97 -19.54
CA ASP A 68 -10.78 3.74 -18.93
C ASP A 68 -10.00 3.38 -17.65
N ILE A 69 -8.67 3.44 -17.69
CA ILE A 69 -7.81 3.16 -16.53
C ILE A 69 -7.91 4.25 -15.49
N ALA A 70 -7.98 5.51 -15.90
CA ALA A 70 -8.18 6.65 -15.00
C ALA A 70 -9.50 6.49 -14.22
N LYS A 71 -10.60 6.16 -14.90
CA LYS A 71 -11.90 5.87 -14.25
C LYS A 71 -11.80 4.68 -13.31
N PHE A 72 -11.11 3.61 -13.71
CA PHE A 72 -10.88 2.45 -12.86
C PHE A 72 -10.11 2.83 -11.58
N TYR A 73 -8.97 3.51 -11.70
CA TYR A 73 -8.17 3.97 -10.55
C TYR A 73 -8.97 4.89 -9.62
N VAL A 74 -9.74 5.83 -10.17
CA VAL A 74 -10.63 6.69 -9.37
C VAL A 74 -11.71 5.88 -8.64
N SER A 75 -12.24 4.82 -9.26
CA SER A 75 -13.23 3.95 -8.63
C SER A 75 -12.67 3.23 -7.40
N LEU A 76 -11.36 2.90 -7.41
CA LEU A 76 -10.67 2.27 -6.29
C LEU A 76 -10.49 3.24 -5.11
N LEU A 77 -10.28 4.54 -5.35
CA LEU A 77 -10.04 5.52 -4.28
C LEU A 77 -11.10 5.51 -3.16
N ARG A 78 -12.36 5.26 -3.51
CA ARG A 78 -13.48 5.26 -2.55
C ARG A 78 -13.48 4.06 -1.60
N SER A 79 -12.88 2.92 -1.98
CA SER A 79 -12.70 1.80 -1.05
C SER A 79 -11.54 2.06 -0.10
N GLU A 80 -10.39 2.46 -0.63
CA GLU A 80 -9.14 2.58 0.13
C GLU A 80 -9.21 3.65 1.23
N ALA A 81 -9.89 4.78 0.97
CA ALA A 81 -10.00 5.87 1.93
C ALA A 81 -10.81 5.51 3.19
N ARG A 82 -11.75 4.56 3.09
CA ARG A 82 -12.47 4.05 4.27
C ARG A 82 -11.66 2.97 4.99
N HIS A 83 -10.99 2.10 4.23
CA HIS A 83 -10.25 0.98 4.79
C HIS A 83 -9.11 1.42 5.73
N TYR A 84 -8.33 2.44 5.39
CA TYR A 84 -7.23 2.86 6.27
C TYR A 84 -7.74 3.39 7.62
N GLN A 85 -8.89 4.07 7.63
CA GLN A 85 -9.51 4.59 8.86
C GLN A 85 -10.02 3.44 9.73
N ASP A 86 -10.69 2.46 9.12
CA ASP A 86 -11.19 1.27 9.80
C ASP A 86 -10.03 0.48 10.44
N TYR A 87 -8.90 0.34 9.75
CA TYR A 87 -7.70 -0.29 10.29
C TYR A 87 -7.16 0.40 11.54
N LEU A 88 -7.03 1.74 11.52
CA LEU A 88 -6.51 2.49 12.67
C LEU A 88 -7.49 2.48 13.86
N ILE A 89 -8.79 2.61 13.60
CA ILE A 89 -9.82 2.52 14.64
C ILE A 89 -9.76 1.15 15.32
N LEU A 90 -9.68 0.07 14.54
CA LEU A 90 -9.59 -1.28 15.09
C LEU A 90 -8.29 -1.49 15.87
N ALA A 91 -7.17 -0.95 15.39
CA ALA A 91 -5.89 -1.01 16.09
C ALA A 91 -5.94 -0.32 17.46
N GLU A 92 -6.55 0.86 17.53
CA GLU A 92 -6.70 1.63 18.77
C GLU A 92 -7.65 0.91 19.76
N GLN A 93 -8.76 0.35 19.26
CA GLN A 93 -9.68 -0.45 20.07
C GLN A 93 -9.01 -1.68 20.70
N ILE A 94 -8.16 -2.39 19.95
CA ILE A 94 -7.43 -3.56 20.45
C ILE A 94 -6.32 -3.15 21.42
N ALA A 95 -5.64 -2.03 21.15
CA ALA A 95 -4.58 -1.53 22.00
C ALA A 95 -5.09 -1.07 23.37
N GLY A 96 -6.31 -0.50 23.44
CA GLY A 96 -6.87 0.09 24.66
C GLY A 96 -6.07 1.29 25.18
N LYS A 97 -5.19 1.86 24.34
CA LYS A 97 -4.28 2.97 24.62
C LYS A 97 -4.01 3.73 23.32
N ASP A 98 -3.45 4.92 23.45
CA ASP A 98 -2.99 5.70 22.30
C ASP A 98 -1.92 4.94 21.51
N ILE A 99 -2.10 4.85 20.18
CA ILE A 99 -1.17 4.21 19.24
C ILE A 99 -0.41 5.23 18.37
N SER A 100 -0.60 6.53 18.60
CA SER A 100 -0.05 7.61 17.75
C SER A 100 1.47 7.52 17.58
N GLU A 101 2.19 7.17 18.64
CA GLU A 101 3.65 6.98 18.57
C GLU A 101 4.04 5.83 17.62
N ARG A 102 3.32 4.70 17.71
CA ARG A 102 3.56 3.52 16.87
C ARG A 102 3.18 3.78 15.42
N VAL A 103 2.07 4.49 15.19
CA VAL A 103 1.67 4.97 13.86
C VAL A 103 2.76 5.88 13.27
N ALA A 104 3.29 6.83 14.05
CA ALA A 104 4.35 7.73 13.60
C ALA A 104 5.67 6.98 13.30
N GLU A 105 5.97 5.92 14.04
CA GLU A 105 7.13 5.06 13.78
C GLU A 105 7.04 4.37 12.42
N PHE A 106 5.93 3.67 12.15
CA PHE A 106 5.71 3.07 10.84
C PHE A 106 5.67 4.10 9.71
N GLY A 107 5.15 5.30 9.98
CA GLY A 107 5.14 6.40 9.00
C GLY A 107 6.53 6.86 8.59
N ARG A 108 7.51 6.85 9.50
CA ARG A 108 8.91 7.17 9.15
C ARG A 108 9.52 6.10 8.26
N ILE A 109 9.30 4.82 8.60
CA ILE A 109 9.81 3.67 7.82
C ILE A 109 9.18 3.67 6.43
N GLU A 110 7.87 3.88 6.35
CA GLU A 110 7.12 3.95 5.10
C GLU A 110 7.61 5.09 4.21
N ALA A 111 7.78 6.29 4.77
CA ALA A 111 8.30 7.44 4.03
C ALA A 111 9.71 7.19 3.48
N GLU A 112 10.58 6.55 4.26
CA GLU A 112 11.92 6.15 3.80
C GLU A 112 11.83 5.16 2.63
N LEU A 113 10.99 4.13 2.71
CA LEU A 113 10.80 3.15 1.64
C LEU A 113 10.36 3.77 0.31
N ILE A 114 9.47 4.78 0.37
CA ILE A 114 8.91 5.45 -0.81
C ILE A 114 9.88 6.46 -1.41
N SER A 115 10.67 7.14 -0.57
CA SER A 115 11.55 8.23 -0.98
C SER A 115 12.95 7.79 -1.41
N THR A 116 13.36 6.56 -1.06
CA THR A 116 14.69 6.04 -1.37
C THR A 116 14.74 5.33 -2.73
N PRO A 117 15.93 5.26 -3.36
CA PRO A 117 16.13 4.52 -4.61
C PRO A 117 15.70 3.06 -4.55
N ASP A 118 15.11 2.57 -5.64
CA ASP A 118 14.63 1.20 -5.83
C ASP A 118 14.91 0.75 -7.28
N ASP A 119 15.50 -0.42 -7.46
CA ASP A 119 15.81 -0.99 -8.77
C ASP A 119 14.67 -1.90 -9.30
N ASP A 120 13.69 -2.23 -8.45
CA ASP A 120 12.55 -3.06 -8.80
C ASP A 120 11.25 -2.25 -8.88
N PHE A 121 10.87 -1.83 -10.09
CA PHE A 121 9.65 -1.04 -10.29
C PHE A 121 8.38 -1.86 -9.97
N LYS A 122 7.63 -1.39 -8.97
CA LYS A 122 6.40 -2.00 -8.45
C LYS A 122 5.42 -0.93 -8.01
N PHE A 123 4.16 -1.33 -7.81
CA PHE A 123 3.14 -0.38 -7.37
C PHE A 123 3.44 0.31 -6.03
N HIS A 124 4.26 -0.27 -5.16
CA HIS A 124 4.75 0.35 -3.91
C HIS A 124 6.28 0.53 -3.85
N SER A 125 7.01 0.44 -4.98
CA SER A 125 8.47 0.61 -4.99
C SER A 125 8.88 2.03 -4.58
N GLY A 126 10.13 2.19 -4.15
CA GLY A 126 10.75 3.51 -3.99
C GLY A 126 10.98 4.22 -5.32
N VAL A 127 11.89 5.21 -5.33
CA VAL A 127 12.23 6.00 -6.53
C VAL A 127 12.98 5.12 -7.51
N PRO A 128 12.45 4.87 -8.72
CA PRO A 128 13.11 4.01 -9.71
C PRO A 128 14.51 4.53 -10.04
N VAL A 129 15.51 3.68 -9.92
CA VAL A 129 16.84 3.95 -10.46
C VAL A 129 16.76 3.70 -11.96
N LEU A 130 16.88 4.75 -12.77
CA LEU A 130 17.05 4.58 -14.21
C LEU A 130 18.34 3.80 -14.42
N ALA A 131 18.24 2.61 -15.03
CA ALA A 131 19.41 1.91 -15.52
C ALA A 131 20.16 2.86 -16.46
N ALA A 132 21.46 3.06 -16.19
CA ALA A 132 22.36 3.87 -17.00
C ALA A 132 22.59 3.26 -18.39
#